data_AF-A0A920VB70-F1
#
_entry.id   AF-A0A920VB70-F1
#
_cell.length_a   1.000
_cell.length_b   1.000
_cell.length_c   1.000
_cell.angle_alpha   90.00
_cell.angle_beta   90.00
_cell.angle_gamma   90.00
#
_symmetry.space_group_name_H-M   'P 1'
#
loop_
_entity.id
_entity.type
_entity.pdbx_description
1 polymer ?
#
loop_
_entity_poly.entity_id
_entity_poly.type
_entity_poly.pdbx_seq_one_letter_code
_entity_poly.pdbx_strand_id
1 'polypeptide(L)'
;MESAGVGAVHIEDQVAQKRCGHRPNKAIVPAQEMCDRIKAAVDAKTDPSFMVMARTDALAVDGFDAVLDRTQAYVEAGADAIFAEAMTDVSMYGEIVDLVGVPVLANLTEFGATPLYSVDELRRVGVHMALYPLSAFRAMSLAALSVFRKLDPKGLNGRWSQPCRLAISYTKPLAITHLSKSSTSYLAEDGRWWTRNLAALAYEVSRRARRRFARREDGHRFDLPRLRYLGAC
;
A
#
# COMPACT_ATOMS: atom_id res chain seq x y z
N MET A 1 12.51 -7.01 12.10
CA MET A 1 11.75 -6.90 10.83
C MET A 1 12.12 -8.05 9.90
N GLU A 2 13.40 -8.33 9.73
CA GLU A 2 13.90 -9.51 8.98
C GLU A 2 13.24 -10.83 9.41
N SER A 3 13.22 -11.13 10.71
CA SER A 3 12.57 -12.35 11.24
C SER A 3 11.05 -12.42 10.98
N ALA A 4 10.41 -11.29 10.65
CA ALA A 4 9.01 -11.23 10.26
C ALA A 4 8.79 -11.37 8.74
N GLY A 5 9.86 -11.62 7.97
CA GLY A 5 9.81 -11.77 6.51
C GLY A 5 9.69 -10.45 5.73
N VAL A 6 10.02 -9.32 6.37
CA VAL A 6 10.07 -8.01 5.70
C VAL A 6 11.33 -7.94 4.82
N GLY A 7 11.21 -7.49 3.57
CA GLY A 7 12.35 -7.36 2.66
C GLY A 7 13.09 -6.02 2.72
N ALA A 8 12.42 -4.97 3.18
CA ALA A 8 13.01 -3.64 3.31
C ALA A 8 12.30 -2.80 4.37
N VAL A 9 13.02 -1.85 4.97
CA VAL A 9 12.46 -0.80 5.83
C VAL A 9 12.96 0.55 5.37
N HIS A 10 12.19 1.60 5.64
CA HIS A 10 12.70 2.96 5.58
C HIS A 10 12.75 3.59 6.97
N ILE A 11 13.79 4.38 7.21
CA ILE A 11 13.99 5.20 8.42
C ILE A 11 14.06 6.67 8.00
N GLU A 12 13.57 7.57 8.84
CA GLU A 12 13.40 8.98 8.49
C GLU A 12 14.13 9.94 9.44
N ASP A 13 14.51 11.10 8.91
CA ASP A 13 15.24 12.15 9.63
C ASP A 13 14.35 13.06 10.48
N GLN A 14 13.07 12.74 10.67
CA GLN A 14 12.23 13.48 11.60
C GLN A 14 12.67 13.27 13.06
N VAL A 15 12.39 14.28 13.89
CA VAL A 15 12.40 14.13 15.35
C VAL A 15 11.40 13.05 15.78
N ALA A 16 11.55 12.50 16.99
CA ALA A 16 10.72 11.39 17.47
C ALA A 16 9.20 11.70 17.45
N GLN A 17 8.81 12.97 17.63
CA GLN A 17 7.43 13.42 17.45
C GLN A 17 7.11 13.66 15.96
N LYS A 18 6.95 12.54 15.26
CA LYS A 18 6.80 12.47 13.81
C LYS A 18 5.48 13.09 13.31
N ARG A 19 5.51 13.64 12.10
CA ARG A 19 4.37 14.15 11.34
C ARG A 19 4.36 13.56 9.94
N CYS A 20 3.18 13.50 9.32
CA CYS A 20 3.08 13.13 7.91
C CYS A 20 3.89 14.10 7.04
N GLY A 21 4.65 13.58 6.06
CA GLY A 21 5.55 14.37 5.23
C GLY A 21 4.90 15.48 4.40
N HIS A 22 3.59 15.38 4.17
CA HIS A 22 2.79 16.39 3.47
C HIS A 22 2.09 17.39 4.41
N ARG A 23 2.41 17.42 5.71
CA ARG A 23 1.87 18.40 6.68
C ARG A 23 2.92 19.45 7.04
N PRO A 24 2.51 20.70 7.37
CA PRO A 24 3.42 21.75 7.80
C PRO A 24 3.98 21.52 9.23
N ASN A 25 5.01 22.29 9.58
CA ASN A 25 5.70 22.30 10.88
C ASN A 25 6.38 20.97 11.22
N LYS A 26 7.10 20.40 10.24
CA LYS A 26 7.99 19.26 10.45
C LYS A 26 9.28 19.75 11.10
N ALA A 27 9.86 18.90 11.93
CA ALA A 27 11.20 19.10 12.48
C ALA A 27 12.02 17.87 12.15
N ILE A 28 13.23 18.10 11.67
CA ILE A 28 14.20 17.07 11.34
C ILE A 28 15.42 17.19 12.22
N VAL A 29 16.11 16.08 12.42
CA VAL A 29 17.34 16.02 13.20
C VAL A 29 18.53 16.51 12.37
N PRO A 30 19.66 16.87 13.02
CA PRO A 30 20.90 17.12 12.30
C PRO A 30 21.26 15.93 11.41
N ALA A 31 21.83 16.20 10.22
CA ALA A 31 22.16 15.14 9.25
C ALA A 31 23.02 14.03 9.87
N GLN A 32 23.98 14.40 10.73
CA GLN A 32 24.83 13.45 11.43
C GLN A 32 24.03 12.46 12.30
N GLU A 33 23.00 12.94 13.02
CA GLU A 33 22.16 12.06 13.85
C GLU A 33 21.40 11.05 12.96
N MET A 34 20.92 11.47 11.79
CA MET A 34 20.30 10.54 10.84
C MET A 34 21.31 9.55 10.27
N CYS A 35 22.53 9.98 9.95
CA CYS A 35 23.61 9.08 9.53
C CYS A 35 23.92 8.03 10.60
N ASP A 36 23.92 8.41 11.88
CA ASP A 36 24.14 7.47 12.99
C ASP A 36 23.00 6.45 13.09
N ARG A 37 21.74 6.86 12.86
CA ARG A 37 20.58 5.95 12.77
C ARG A 37 20.71 4.96 11.60
N ILE A 38 21.16 5.43 10.44
CA ILE A 38 21.37 4.60 9.25
C ILE A 38 22.45 3.56 9.52
N LYS A 39 23.62 3.98 10.02
CA LYS A 39 24.72 3.07 10.36
C LYS A 39 24.27 2.00 11.34
N ALA A 40 23.57 2.39 12.41
CA ALA A 40 23.03 1.44 13.38
C ALA A 40 22.04 0.43 12.75
N ALA A 41 21.20 0.86 11.82
CA ALA A 41 20.27 -0.01 11.12
C ALA A 41 20.97 -0.96 10.14
N VAL A 42 22.01 -0.47 9.44
CA VAL A 42 22.82 -1.25 8.50
C VAL A 42 23.68 -2.28 9.24
N ASP A 43 24.34 -1.89 10.32
CA ASP A 43 25.17 -2.76 11.16
C ASP A 43 24.34 -3.89 11.81
N ALA A 44 23.04 -3.67 12.02
CA ALA A 44 22.14 -4.64 12.60
C ALA A 44 21.59 -5.68 11.60
N LYS A 45 21.83 -5.51 10.29
CA LYS A 45 21.37 -6.43 9.24
C LYS A 45 21.96 -7.82 9.47
N THR A 46 21.11 -8.85 9.47
CA THR A 46 21.56 -10.25 9.49
C THR A 46 21.48 -10.91 8.12
N ASP A 47 20.57 -10.44 7.27
CA ASP A 47 20.43 -10.82 5.87
C ASP A 47 21.04 -9.73 4.95
N PRO A 48 22.09 -10.05 4.16
CA PRO A 48 22.68 -9.11 3.20
C PRO A 48 21.70 -8.56 2.16
N SER A 49 20.61 -9.28 1.88
CA SER A 49 19.59 -8.87 0.90
C SER A 49 18.52 -7.93 1.46
N PHE A 50 18.45 -7.76 2.79
CA PHE A 50 17.52 -6.84 3.43
C PHE A 50 17.94 -5.39 3.14
N MET A 51 17.01 -4.54 2.71
CA MET A 51 17.33 -3.15 2.37
C MET A 51 16.96 -2.15 3.47
N VAL A 52 17.88 -1.23 3.76
CA VAL A 52 17.66 -0.06 4.62
C VAL A 52 17.59 1.19 3.74
N MET A 53 16.39 1.77 3.62
CA MET A 53 16.12 2.97 2.85
C MET A 53 16.13 4.21 3.75
N ALA A 54 16.84 5.26 3.35
CA ALA A 54 16.82 6.53 4.06
C ALA A 54 15.74 7.45 3.46
N ARG A 55 14.83 7.91 4.31
CA ARG A 55 13.80 8.90 3.99
C ARG A 55 14.23 10.26 4.51
N THR A 56 14.15 11.28 3.66
CA THR A 56 14.33 12.67 4.10
C THR A 56 13.07 13.48 3.94
N ASP A 57 12.74 14.25 4.97
CA ASP A 57 11.64 15.21 4.98
C ASP A 57 12.10 16.67 4.79
N ALA A 58 13.38 16.87 4.44
CA ALA A 58 14.08 18.14 4.45
C ALA A 58 13.56 19.20 3.48
N LEU A 59 12.92 18.80 2.37
CA LEU A 59 12.46 19.75 1.35
C LEU A 59 11.60 20.89 1.95
N ALA A 60 10.66 20.54 2.83
CA ALA A 60 9.74 21.50 3.42
C ALA A 60 10.34 22.28 4.62
N VAL A 61 11.55 21.94 5.05
CA VAL A 61 12.22 22.53 6.23
C VAL A 61 13.41 23.38 5.80
N ASP A 62 14.35 22.77 5.06
CA ASP A 62 15.65 23.34 4.73
C ASP A 62 15.81 23.60 3.21
N GLY A 63 14.85 23.18 2.38
CA GLY A 63 14.89 23.35 0.92
C GLY A 63 15.55 22.19 0.17
N PHE A 64 15.69 22.34 -1.16
CA PHE A 64 16.13 21.25 -2.04
C PHE A 64 17.64 20.98 -1.96
N ASP A 65 18.48 22.02 -1.84
CA ASP A 65 19.94 21.82 -1.67
C ASP A 65 20.23 20.94 -0.43
N ALA A 66 19.49 21.16 0.66
CA ALA A 66 19.59 20.33 1.85
C ALA A 66 19.13 18.88 1.64
N VAL A 67 18.20 18.63 0.71
CA VAL A 67 17.81 17.27 0.31
C VAL A 67 18.98 16.59 -0.42
N LEU A 68 19.65 17.28 -1.33
CA LEU A 68 20.81 16.76 -2.05
C LEU A 68 21.95 16.40 -1.07
N ASP A 69 22.35 17.34 -0.22
CA ASP A 69 23.41 17.14 0.78
C ASP A 69 23.09 15.96 1.71
N ARG A 70 21.85 15.89 2.21
CA ARG A 70 21.42 14.83 3.13
C ARG A 70 21.36 13.48 2.44
N THR A 71 20.79 13.40 1.24
CA THR A 71 20.67 12.12 0.53
C THR A 71 22.03 11.53 0.18
N GLN A 72 22.99 12.36 -0.22
CA GLN A 72 24.37 11.93 -0.40
C GLN A 72 24.99 11.42 0.91
N ALA A 73 24.88 12.20 2.00
CA ALA A 73 25.41 11.78 3.30
C ALA A 73 24.76 10.48 3.82
N TYR A 74 23.49 10.26 3.54
CA TYR A 74 22.76 9.05 3.94
C TYR A 74 23.22 7.82 3.15
N VAL A 75 23.54 7.98 1.88
CA VAL A 75 24.14 6.92 1.04
C VAL A 75 25.55 6.60 1.53
N GLU A 76 26.37 7.62 1.82
CA GLU A 76 27.71 7.44 2.41
C GLU A 76 27.65 6.74 3.78
N ALA A 77 26.56 6.94 4.53
CA ALA A 77 26.30 6.24 5.79
C ALA A 77 25.82 4.78 5.62
N GLY A 78 25.56 4.33 4.39
CA GLY A 78 25.21 2.96 4.05
C GLY A 78 23.75 2.71 3.66
N ALA A 79 22.96 3.75 3.39
CA ALA A 79 21.59 3.56 2.92
C ALA A 79 21.56 2.86 1.54
N ASP A 80 20.78 1.79 1.44
CA ASP A 80 20.64 0.98 0.21
C ASP A 80 19.73 1.65 -0.83
N ALA A 81 18.90 2.61 -0.42
CA ALA A 81 17.97 3.35 -1.27
C ALA A 81 17.55 4.67 -0.62
N ILE A 82 17.02 5.60 -1.44
CA ILE A 82 16.52 6.90 -0.98
C ILE A 82 15.01 7.01 -1.19
N PHE A 83 14.34 7.53 -0.17
CA PHE A 83 12.96 7.99 -0.23
C PHE A 83 12.93 9.51 -0.10
N ALA A 84 12.80 10.18 -1.25
CA ALA A 84 12.68 11.63 -1.35
C ALA A 84 11.22 12.07 -1.13
N GLU A 85 10.90 12.59 0.05
CA GLU A 85 9.51 12.95 0.40
C GLU A 85 9.10 14.32 -0.14
N ALA A 86 7.87 14.41 -0.63
CA ALA A 86 7.18 15.65 -0.99
C ALA A 86 7.79 16.48 -2.14
N MET A 87 8.60 15.88 -3.02
CA MET A 87 9.10 16.56 -4.24
C MET A 87 7.93 17.13 -5.06
N THR A 88 8.06 18.38 -5.48
CA THR A 88 6.98 19.14 -6.18
C THR A 88 7.22 19.27 -7.68
N ASP A 89 8.44 19.01 -8.14
CA ASP A 89 8.79 18.91 -9.56
C ASP A 89 9.39 17.52 -9.83
N VAL A 90 9.16 16.98 -11.01
CA VAL A 90 9.69 15.69 -11.42
C VAL A 90 11.20 15.75 -11.64
N SER A 91 11.74 16.91 -12.04
CA SER A 91 13.18 17.09 -12.26
C SER A 91 13.99 16.91 -10.98
N MET A 92 13.43 17.27 -9.83
CA MET A 92 14.07 17.11 -8.52
C MET A 92 14.42 15.65 -8.24
N TYR A 93 13.57 14.70 -8.68
CA TYR A 93 13.90 13.28 -8.57
C TYR A 93 15.09 12.91 -9.46
N GLY A 94 15.17 13.46 -10.67
CA GLY A 94 16.29 13.22 -11.58
C GLY A 94 17.62 13.67 -11.00
N GLU A 95 17.66 14.87 -10.41
CA GLU A 95 18.87 15.40 -9.75
C GLU A 95 19.31 14.52 -8.57
N ILE A 96 18.37 14.00 -7.77
CA ILE A 96 18.69 13.04 -6.70
C ILE A 96 19.23 11.74 -7.29
N VAL A 97 18.58 11.19 -8.31
CA VAL A 97 18.99 9.93 -8.96
C VAL A 97 20.42 10.03 -9.51
N ASP A 98 20.74 11.11 -10.21
CA ASP A 98 22.06 11.36 -10.79
C ASP A 98 23.14 11.51 -9.70
N LEU A 99 22.77 12.03 -8.53
CA LEU A 99 23.67 12.25 -7.39
C LEU A 99 24.00 10.95 -6.64
N VAL A 100 23.00 10.14 -6.31
CA VAL A 100 23.14 9.11 -5.26
C VAL A 100 23.55 7.72 -5.76
N GLY A 101 23.30 7.40 -7.03
CA GLY A 101 23.64 6.10 -7.61
C GLY A 101 22.93 4.87 -7.02
N VAL A 102 22.02 5.06 -6.06
CA VAL A 102 21.16 4.04 -5.45
C VAL A 102 19.69 4.22 -5.88
N PRO A 103 18.83 3.19 -5.75
CA PRO A 103 17.43 3.32 -6.10
C PRO A 103 16.70 4.44 -5.35
N VAL A 104 15.93 5.25 -6.09
CA VAL A 104 15.10 6.33 -5.55
C VAL A 104 13.62 5.96 -5.63
N LEU A 105 12.90 6.17 -4.53
CA LEU A 105 11.46 5.99 -4.40
C LEU A 105 10.72 7.33 -4.44
N ALA A 106 9.70 7.41 -5.29
CA ALA A 106 8.73 8.50 -5.32
C ALA A 106 7.44 8.10 -4.60
N ASN A 107 6.98 8.92 -3.65
CA ASN A 107 5.74 8.70 -2.93
C ASN A 107 4.58 9.48 -3.56
N LEU A 108 3.67 8.74 -4.18
CA LEU A 108 2.49 9.25 -4.88
C LEU A 108 1.24 9.09 -4.00
N THR A 109 1.23 9.74 -2.83
CA THR A 109 0.01 9.82 -2.01
C THR A 109 -0.93 10.92 -2.52
N GLU A 110 -2.23 10.63 -2.52
CA GLU A 110 -3.25 11.62 -2.84
C GLU A 110 -3.35 12.69 -1.76
N PHE A 111 -3.81 13.88 -2.17
CA PHE A 111 -4.07 15.03 -1.30
C PHE A 111 -2.82 15.58 -0.59
N GLY A 112 -1.64 15.30 -1.15
CA GLY A 112 -0.36 15.85 -0.72
C GLY A 112 0.12 17.02 -1.60
N ALA A 113 1.37 17.43 -1.37
CA ALA A 113 2.04 18.48 -2.14
C ALA A 113 2.60 17.99 -3.49
N THR A 114 2.95 16.71 -3.58
CA THR A 114 3.52 16.11 -4.80
C THR A 114 2.44 15.90 -5.86
N PRO A 115 2.64 16.39 -7.10
CA PRO A 115 1.77 16.03 -8.22
C PRO A 115 1.72 14.52 -8.45
N LEU A 116 0.58 14.01 -8.89
CA LEU A 116 0.40 12.58 -9.17
C LEU A 116 1.00 12.22 -10.53
N TYR A 117 2.33 12.04 -10.57
CA TYR A 117 3.06 11.64 -11.76
C TYR A 117 2.68 10.22 -12.22
N SER A 118 2.69 10.01 -13.53
CA SER A 118 2.64 8.69 -14.14
C SER A 118 3.95 7.94 -13.95
N VAL A 119 3.89 6.62 -14.06
CA VAL A 119 5.09 5.76 -14.04
C VAL A 119 6.05 6.12 -15.18
N ASP A 120 5.55 6.56 -16.33
CA ASP A 120 6.40 6.95 -17.46
C ASP A 120 7.15 8.26 -17.21
N GLU A 121 6.50 9.24 -16.57
CA GLU A 121 7.16 10.48 -16.16
C GLU A 121 8.28 10.20 -15.14
N LEU A 122 7.99 9.38 -14.13
CA LEU A 122 8.98 8.96 -13.13
C LEU A 122 10.14 8.17 -13.77
N ARG A 123 9.84 7.26 -14.70
CA ARG A 123 10.87 6.48 -15.40
C ARG A 123 11.82 7.34 -16.23
N ARG A 124 11.31 8.41 -16.87
CA ARG A 124 12.14 9.31 -17.70
C ARG A 124 13.23 10.03 -16.91
N VAL A 125 13.02 10.25 -15.61
CA VAL A 125 13.99 10.86 -14.70
C VAL A 125 14.72 9.82 -13.83
N GLY A 126 14.60 8.53 -14.15
CA GLY A 126 15.35 7.47 -13.48
C GLY A 126 14.84 7.04 -12.09
N VAL A 127 13.61 7.40 -11.72
CA VAL A 127 13.00 6.88 -10.47
C VAL A 127 12.76 5.37 -10.59
N HIS A 128 13.12 4.64 -9.53
CA HIS A 128 13.13 3.18 -9.53
C HIS A 128 11.84 2.59 -8.94
N MET A 129 11.22 3.29 -7.99
CA MET A 129 10.06 2.81 -7.26
C MET A 129 8.98 3.90 -7.16
N ALA A 130 7.73 3.52 -7.43
CA ALA A 130 6.57 4.37 -7.21
C ALA A 130 5.71 3.77 -6.09
N LEU A 131 5.51 4.52 -5.02
CA LEU A 131 4.73 4.10 -3.85
C LEU A 131 3.34 4.74 -3.87
N TYR A 132 2.31 3.91 -3.74
CA TYR A 132 0.91 4.32 -3.59
C TYR A 132 0.43 3.93 -2.18
N PRO A 133 0.80 4.69 -1.13
CA PRO A 133 0.80 4.16 0.24
C PRO A 133 -0.61 3.92 0.81
N LEU A 134 -1.59 4.71 0.38
CA LEU A 134 -2.92 4.74 0.99
C LEU A 134 -4.08 4.67 -0.01
N SER A 135 -3.82 4.56 -1.31
CA SER A 135 -4.84 4.63 -2.37
C SER A 135 -5.97 3.62 -2.16
N ALA A 136 -5.62 2.35 -1.95
CA ALA A 136 -6.58 1.28 -1.68
C ALA A 136 -7.31 1.50 -0.34
N PHE A 137 -6.59 1.95 0.69
CA PHE A 137 -7.16 2.23 2.02
C PHE A 137 -8.20 3.35 1.97
N ARG A 138 -7.94 4.41 1.21
CA ARG A 138 -8.88 5.53 1.01
C ARG A 138 -10.12 5.06 0.26
N ALA A 139 -9.95 4.31 -0.83
CA ALA A 139 -11.05 3.76 -1.61
C ALA A 139 -11.95 2.82 -0.78
N MET A 140 -11.35 1.90 -0.01
CA MET A 140 -12.13 0.99 0.84
C MET A 140 -12.87 1.73 1.95
N SER A 141 -12.28 2.78 2.52
CA SER A 141 -12.91 3.58 3.59
C SER A 141 -14.16 4.29 3.09
N LEU A 142 -14.13 4.85 1.87
CA LEU A 142 -15.31 5.46 1.25
C LEU A 142 -16.40 4.43 0.94
N ALA A 143 -16.02 3.23 0.50
CA ALA A 143 -16.97 2.14 0.25
C ALA A 143 -17.64 1.69 1.55
N ALA A 144 -16.86 1.50 2.63
CA ALA A 144 -17.38 1.16 3.95
C ALA A 144 -18.34 2.23 4.48
N LEU A 145 -17.96 3.51 4.42
CA LEU A 145 -18.82 4.63 4.81
C LEU A 145 -20.14 4.65 4.01
N SER A 146 -20.06 4.36 2.72
CA SER A 146 -21.25 4.29 1.85
C SER A 146 -22.21 3.17 2.23
N VAL A 147 -21.68 2.07 2.79
CA VAL A 147 -22.50 0.99 3.37
C VAL A 147 -23.12 1.47 4.68
N PHE A 148 -22.32 2.03 5.61
CA PHE A 148 -22.81 2.49 6.91
C PHE A 148 -23.93 3.53 6.80
N ARG A 149 -23.82 4.48 5.86
CA ARG A 149 -24.87 5.49 5.59
C ARG A 149 -26.18 4.90 5.09
N LYS A 150 -26.16 3.68 4.55
CA LYS A 150 -27.31 2.97 4.00
C LYS A 150 -27.89 1.94 4.97
N LEU A 151 -27.23 1.68 6.10
CA LEU A 151 -27.80 0.85 7.15
C LEU A 151 -28.93 1.63 7.82
N ASP A 152 -30.18 1.26 7.55
CA ASP A 152 -31.36 1.80 8.21
C ASP A 152 -31.54 1.10 9.58
N PRO A 153 -31.70 1.84 10.69
CA PRO A 153 -32.00 1.26 12.01
C PRO A 153 -33.23 0.33 12.04
N LYS A 154 -34.17 0.50 11.09
CA LYS A 154 -35.40 -0.31 10.97
C LYS A 154 -35.22 -1.56 10.10
N GLY A 155 -34.06 -1.78 9.50
CA GLY A 155 -33.74 -3.01 8.77
C GLY A 155 -33.26 -2.80 7.33
N LEU A 156 -32.65 -3.85 6.77
CA LEU A 156 -31.86 -3.78 5.53
C LEU A 156 -32.68 -4.02 4.25
N ASN A 157 -33.16 -2.97 3.59
CA ASN A 157 -33.63 -2.95 2.19
C ASN A 157 -32.51 -3.28 1.18
N GLY A 158 -32.28 -4.57 0.90
CA GLY A 158 -31.44 -5.27 -0.11
C GLY A 158 -30.45 -4.59 -1.09
N ARG A 159 -30.59 -3.31 -1.46
CA ARG A 159 -29.76 -2.59 -2.46
C ARG A 159 -28.33 -2.28 -2.00
N TRP A 160 -28.06 -2.30 -0.71
CA TRP A 160 -26.72 -2.11 -0.12
C TRP A 160 -25.82 -3.34 -0.22
N SER A 161 -26.37 -4.51 -0.56
CA SER A 161 -25.59 -5.76 -0.60
C SER A 161 -24.64 -5.89 -1.81
N GLN A 162 -24.78 -5.03 -2.83
CA GLN A 162 -24.05 -5.17 -4.10
C GLN A 162 -22.52 -4.97 -3.96
N PRO A 163 -22.02 -3.92 -3.26
CA PRO A 163 -20.58 -3.78 -2.99
C PRO A 163 -20.03 -4.94 -2.14
N CYS A 164 -20.78 -5.39 -1.13
CA CYS A 164 -20.39 -6.52 -0.28
C CYS A 164 -20.33 -7.84 -1.05
N ARG A 165 -21.25 -8.07 -2.00
CA ARG A 165 -21.24 -9.26 -2.87
C ARG A 165 -20.00 -9.32 -3.75
N LEU A 166 -19.58 -8.17 -4.30
CA LEU A 166 -18.38 -8.09 -5.13
C LEU A 166 -17.12 -8.42 -4.30
N ALA A 167 -16.99 -7.85 -3.11
CA ALA A 167 -15.89 -8.16 -2.19
C ALA A 167 -15.83 -9.66 -1.82
N ILE A 168 -16.99 -10.29 -1.55
CA ILE A 168 -17.07 -11.73 -1.26
C ILE A 168 -16.70 -12.60 -2.47
N SER A 169 -17.02 -12.17 -3.71
CA SER A 169 -16.63 -12.93 -4.91
C SER A 169 -15.12 -12.92 -5.15
N TYR A 170 -14.41 -11.85 -4.77
CA TYR A 170 -12.96 -11.74 -4.94
C TYR A 170 -12.16 -12.48 -3.86
N THR A 171 -12.70 -12.69 -2.66
CA THR A 171 -11.99 -13.38 -1.56
C THR A 171 -12.15 -14.90 -1.57
N LYS A 172 -13.23 -15.42 -2.17
CA LYS A 172 -13.47 -16.87 -2.30
C LYS A 172 -12.32 -17.65 -2.99
N PRO A 173 -11.67 -17.15 -4.06
CA PRO A 173 -10.56 -17.84 -4.70
C PRO A 173 -9.25 -17.82 -3.91
N LEU A 174 -9.03 -16.84 -3.03
CA LEU A 174 -7.70 -16.54 -2.47
C LEU A 174 -7.34 -17.34 -1.21
N ALA A 175 -8.31 -17.91 -0.48
CA ALA A 175 -8.03 -18.64 0.77
C ALA A 175 -8.66 -20.04 0.86
N ILE A 176 -9.89 -20.21 0.37
CA ILE A 176 -10.68 -21.42 0.66
C ILE A 176 -10.24 -22.61 -0.19
N THR A 177 -9.87 -22.38 -1.46
CA THR A 177 -9.46 -23.43 -2.39
C THR A 177 -8.11 -24.06 -2.03
N HIS A 178 -7.14 -23.27 -1.58
CA HIS A 178 -5.84 -23.79 -1.15
C HIS A 178 -5.90 -24.52 0.20
N LEU A 179 -6.64 -23.99 1.18
CA LEU A 179 -6.86 -24.67 2.46
C LEU A 179 -7.64 -25.98 2.32
N SER A 180 -8.58 -26.07 1.37
CA SER A 180 -9.32 -27.32 1.11
C SER A 180 -8.45 -28.45 0.54
N LYS A 181 -7.38 -28.11 -0.19
CA LYS A 181 -6.43 -29.08 -0.76
C LYS A 181 -5.37 -29.53 0.24
N SER A 182 -4.90 -28.63 1.11
CA SER A 182 -3.93 -29.00 2.15
C SER A 182 -4.57 -29.81 3.29
N SER A 183 -5.82 -29.53 3.64
CA SER A 183 -6.54 -30.33 4.65
C SER A 183 -6.92 -31.72 4.16
N THR A 184 -7.12 -31.93 2.85
CA THR A 184 -7.38 -33.27 2.29
C THR A 184 -6.15 -34.18 2.29
N SER A 185 -4.93 -33.63 2.23
CA SER A 185 -3.71 -34.43 2.37
C SER A 185 -3.40 -34.82 3.83
N TYR A 186 -3.83 -34.03 4.81
CA TYR A 186 -3.64 -34.32 6.25
C TYR A 186 -4.73 -35.24 6.85
N LEU A 187 -5.91 -35.33 6.23
CA LEU A 187 -7.04 -36.11 6.74
C LEU A 187 -7.19 -37.49 6.09
N ALA A 188 -6.24 -37.90 5.24
CA ALA A 188 -6.31 -39.15 4.49
C ALA A 188 -6.15 -40.41 5.35
N GLU A 189 -5.69 -40.30 6.60
CA GLU A 189 -5.43 -41.49 7.43
C GLU A 189 -6.61 -41.96 8.29
N ASP A 190 -7.67 -41.15 8.57
CA ASP A 190 -8.79 -41.62 9.43
C ASP A 190 -10.18 -40.97 9.16
N GLY A 191 -10.54 -40.73 7.90
CA GLY A 191 -11.64 -39.81 7.53
C GLY A 191 -12.91 -40.37 6.86
N ARG A 192 -13.31 -41.64 7.06
CA ARG A 192 -14.39 -42.28 6.25
C ARG A 192 -15.83 -41.75 6.46
N TRP A 193 -16.09 -40.91 7.46
CA TRP A 193 -17.43 -40.34 7.70
C TRP A 193 -17.60 -38.90 7.19
N TRP A 194 -16.55 -38.07 7.27
CA TRP A 194 -16.62 -36.63 6.94
C TRP A 194 -16.53 -36.32 5.44
N THR A 195 -15.80 -37.14 4.68
CA THR A 195 -15.57 -36.94 3.24
C THR A 195 -16.83 -37.06 2.39
N ARG A 196 -17.79 -37.91 2.78
CA ARG A 196 -19.07 -38.08 2.04
C ARG A 196 -20.05 -36.92 2.24
N ASN A 197 -20.06 -36.27 3.41
CA ASN A 197 -21.08 -35.26 3.73
C ASN A 197 -20.67 -33.83 3.32
N LEU A 198 -19.39 -33.47 3.39
CA LEU A 198 -18.92 -32.13 3.01
C LEU A 198 -18.84 -31.92 1.48
N ALA A 199 -18.47 -32.95 0.72
CA ALA A 199 -18.46 -32.88 -0.74
C ALA A 199 -19.89 -32.71 -1.31
N ALA A 200 -20.87 -33.40 -0.71
CA ALA A 200 -22.27 -33.26 -1.08
C ALA A 200 -22.82 -31.85 -0.77
N LEU A 201 -22.45 -31.27 0.38
CA LEU A 201 -22.86 -29.92 0.76
C LEU A 201 -22.23 -28.84 -0.13
N ALA A 202 -20.93 -28.97 -0.43
CA ALA A 202 -20.23 -28.04 -1.33
C ALA A 202 -20.76 -28.12 -2.77
N TYR A 203 -21.07 -29.32 -3.27
CA TYR A 203 -21.66 -29.53 -4.58
C TYR A 203 -23.08 -28.93 -4.68
N GLU A 204 -23.92 -29.15 -3.66
CA GLU A 204 -25.31 -28.68 -3.67
C GLU A 204 -25.41 -27.14 -3.55
N VAL A 205 -24.52 -26.51 -2.78
CA VAL A 205 -24.39 -25.04 -2.69
C VAL A 205 -23.90 -24.46 -4.01
N SER A 206 -22.93 -25.11 -4.66
CA SER A 206 -22.40 -24.71 -5.97
C SER A 206 -23.44 -24.88 -7.10
N ARG A 207 -24.27 -25.92 -7.05
CA ARG A 207 -25.35 -26.18 -8.01
C ARG A 207 -26.49 -25.17 -7.90
N ARG A 208 -26.88 -24.79 -6.66
CA ARG A 208 -27.90 -23.76 -6.42
C ARG A 208 -27.43 -22.35 -6.79
N ALA A 209 -26.15 -22.05 -6.65
CA ALA A 209 -25.57 -20.77 -7.06
C ALA A 209 -25.59 -20.59 -8.58
N ARG A 210 -25.19 -21.62 -9.35
CA ARG A 210 -25.16 -21.58 -10.83
C ARG A 210 -26.54 -21.40 -11.47
N ARG A 211 -27.59 -22.05 -10.92
CA ARG A 211 -28.97 -21.91 -11.42
C ARG A 211 -29.59 -20.53 -11.18
N ARG A 212 -29.07 -19.75 -10.23
CA ARG A 212 -29.54 -18.38 -9.94
C ARG A 212 -28.85 -17.31 -10.79
N PHE A 213 -27.62 -17.57 -11.25
CA PHE A 213 -26.84 -16.62 -12.04
C PHE A 213 -27.19 -16.63 -13.53
N ALA A 214 -27.56 -17.78 -14.12
CA ALA A 214 -27.93 -17.88 -15.53
C ALA A 214 -29.24 -17.17 -15.94
N ARG A 215 -29.89 -16.42 -15.03
CA ARG A 215 -31.16 -15.71 -15.28
C ARG A 215 -31.06 -14.18 -15.23
N ARG A 216 -29.88 -13.58 -15.07
CA ARG A 216 -29.75 -12.12 -14.85
C ARG A 216 -28.52 -11.48 -15.51
N GLU A 217 -28.26 -11.80 -16.77
CA GLU A 217 -27.44 -10.93 -17.62
C GLU A 217 -28.36 -10.12 -18.52
N ASP A 218 -28.79 -8.95 -18.05
CA ASP A 218 -29.28 -7.88 -18.91
C ASP A 218 -28.49 -6.61 -18.57
N GLY A 219 -27.90 -6.03 -19.62
CA GLY A 219 -26.82 -5.06 -19.56
C GLY A 219 -27.19 -3.73 -18.90
N HIS A 220 -26.29 -3.25 -18.04
CA HIS A 220 -26.26 -1.85 -17.64
C HIS A 220 -24.81 -1.34 -17.62
N ARG A 221 -24.53 -0.35 -18.48
CA ARG A 221 -23.33 0.49 -18.41
C ARG A 221 -23.43 1.39 -17.17
N PHE A 222 -22.32 1.53 -16.46
CA PHE A 222 -22.18 2.38 -15.27
C PHE A 222 -21.79 3.80 -15.71
N ASP A 223 -22.56 4.81 -15.29
CA ASP A 223 -22.16 6.21 -15.31
C ASP A 223 -21.83 6.65 -13.88
N LEU A 224 -20.60 7.12 -13.65
CA LEU A 224 -20.16 7.62 -12.34
C LEU A 224 -20.57 9.10 -12.18
N PRO A 225 -21.23 9.50 -11.09
CA PRO A 225 -21.60 10.90 -10.89
C PRO A 225 -20.36 11.76 -10.56
N ARG A 226 -20.24 12.91 -11.24
CA ARG A 226 -19.23 13.95 -10.96
C ARG A 226 -19.42 14.45 -9.52
N LEU A 227 -18.45 14.15 -8.65
CA LEU A 227 -18.39 14.64 -7.27
C LEU A 227 -18.05 16.15 -7.27
N ARG A 228 -18.95 16.98 -6.72
CA ARG A 228 -18.64 18.36 -6.33
C ARG A 228 -17.91 18.36 -4.99
N TYR A 229 -16.84 19.14 -4.96
CA TYR A 229 -15.94 19.39 -3.85
C TYR A 229 -16.67 19.90 -2.61
N LEU A 230 -16.47 19.27 -1.46
CA LEU A 230 -16.71 19.87 -0.14
C LEU A 230 -15.33 19.97 0.52
N GLY A 231 -14.83 21.20 0.63
CA GLY A 231 -13.53 21.49 1.21
C GLY A 231 -13.44 21.00 2.65
N ALA A 232 -12.32 20.38 2.99
CA ALA A 232 -11.99 19.98 4.35
C ALA A 232 -11.18 21.10 5.03
N CYS A 233 -11.65 21.54 6.20
CA CYS A 233 -10.83 22.18 7.22
C CYS A 233 -9.95 21.14 7.93
#